data_AF-A0AAI8XAB5-F1
#
_entry.id   AF-A0AAI8XAB5-F1
#
_cell.length_a   1.000
_cell.length_b   1.000
_cell.length_c   1.000
_cell.angle_alpha   90.00
_cell.angle_beta   90.00
_cell.angle_gamma   90.00
#
_symmetry.space_group_name_H-M   'P 1'
#
loop_
_entity.id
_entity.type
_entity.pdbx_description
1 polymer ?
#
loop_
_entity_poly.entity_id
_entity_poly.type
_entity_poly.pdbx_seq_one_letter_code
_entity_poly.pdbx_strand_id
1 'polypeptide(L)'
;MISVANTYESQSPQKQFLFAGLIEVFRDSDIGRLAMIPFSDLRKLFPLKAGTKSTIEFVELSPAKQPKATKTLTLVVEGKETFSLGGCKYNVLAVKETFKNGAGETLDTCTALYAPDLQASLARRYDEGTSAESVNGYETIKPLAE
;
A
#
# COMPACT_ATOMS: atom_id res chain seq x y z
N MET A 1 4.76 0.81 12.22
CA MET A 1 5.00 -0.25 11.22
C MET A 1 3.90 -1.27 11.38
N ILE A 2 3.26 -1.68 10.28
CA ILE A 2 2.18 -2.69 10.28
C ILE A 2 2.65 -3.90 9.47
N SER A 3 2.47 -5.11 10.01
CA SER A 3 2.72 -6.36 9.29
C SER A 3 1.42 -6.85 8.65
N VAL A 4 1.47 -7.17 7.36
CA VAL A 4 0.35 -7.72 6.60
C VAL A 4 0.76 -9.07 6.04
N ALA A 5 -0.10 -10.08 6.17
CA ALA A 5 0.07 -11.38 5.56
C ALA A 5 -1.00 -11.57 4.47
N ASN A 6 -0.58 -11.60 3.21
CA ASN A 6 -1.47 -11.87 2.08
C ASN A 6 -1.36 -13.34 1.69
N THR A 7 -2.46 -14.08 1.77
CA THR A 7 -2.57 -15.44 1.24
C THR A 7 -3.27 -15.40 -0.10
N TYR A 8 -2.57 -15.84 -1.15
CA TYR A 8 -3.13 -15.99 -2.49
C TYR A 8 -3.45 -17.47 -2.76
N GLU A 9 -4.30 -17.75 -3.74
CA GLU A 9 -4.61 -19.14 -4.15
C GLU A 9 -3.37 -19.95 -4.54
N SER A 10 -2.27 -19.28 -4.95
CA SER A 10 -0.96 -19.87 -5.24
C SER A 10 -0.20 -20.41 -4.02
N GLN A 11 -0.85 -20.50 -2.84
CA GLN A 11 -0.41 -21.14 -1.60
C GLN A 11 0.83 -20.54 -0.91
N SER A 12 1.57 -19.63 -1.53
CA SER A 12 2.73 -18.97 -0.91
C SER A 12 2.32 -17.62 -0.30
N PRO A 13 2.21 -17.50 1.04
CA PRO A 13 1.84 -16.24 1.67
C PRO A 13 2.93 -15.20 1.46
N GLN A 14 2.53 -13.95 1.23
CA GLN A 14 3.45 -12.81 1.24
C GLN A 14 3.33 -12.04 2.55
N LYS A 15 4.44 -11.90 3.27
CA LYS A 15 4.51 -11.02 4.44
C LYS A 15 5.08 -9.67 4.03
N GLN A 16 4.29 -8.62 4.20
CA GLN A 16 4.66 -7.24 3.91
C GLN A 16 4.73 -6.44 5.21
N PHE A 17 5.60 -5.45 5.22
CA PHE A 17 5.74 -4.51 6.32
C PHE A 17 5.53 -3.11 5.76
N LEU A 18 4.48 -2.47 6.24
CA LEU A 18 4.00 -1.19 5.75
C LEU A 18 4.32 -0.08 6.75
N PHE A 19 4.91 1.01 6.27
CA PHE A 19 5.03 2.26 7.01
C PHE A 19 3.65 2.92 7.09
N ALA A 20 3.23 3.24 8.31
CA ALA A 20 1.88 3.73 8.63
C ALA A 20 0.74 2.91 7.97
N GLY A 21 0.94 1.60 7.74
CA GLY A 21 -0.07 0.72 7.16
C GLY A 21 -0.43 0.98 5.69
N LEU A 22 0.32 1.83 5.00
CA LEU A 22 0.06 2.22 3.61
C LEU A 22 1.24 1.90 2.69
N ILE A 23 2.43 2.43 3.01
CA ILE A 23 3.59 2.38 2.12
C ILE A 23 4.41 1.12 2.44
N GLU A 24 4.55 0.21 1.48
CA GLU A 24 5.41 -0.96 1.65
C GLU A 24 6.89 -0.57 1.72
N VAL A 25 7.56 -0.97 2.80
CA VAL A 25 9.00 -0.73 3.00
C VAL A 25 9.82 -2.02 3.03
N PHE A 26 9.19 -3.16 3.33
CA PHE A 26 9.86 -4.45 3.34
C PHE A 26 8.89 -5.58 3.01
N ARG A 27 9.36 -6.56 2.25
CA ARG A 27 8.65 -7.81 1.95
C ARG A 27 9.54 -8.99 2.25
N ASP A 28 8.98 -9.96 2.95
CA ASP A 28 9.58 -11.27 3.15
C ASP A 28 8.61 -12.36 2.69
N SER A 29 8.96 -13.01 1.58
CA SER A 29 8.20 -14.14 1.03
C SER A 29 9.11 -15.02 0.18
N ASP A 30 8.72 -16.28 0.00
CA ASP A 30 9.48 -17.24 -0.80
C ASP A 30 9.51 -16.88 -2.30
N ILE A 31 8.53 -16.11 -2.75
CA ILE A 31 8.41 -15.62 -4.13
C ILE A 31 9.03 -14.23 -4.33
N GLY A 32 9.53 -13.59 -3.26
CA GLY A 32 10.18 -12.29 -3.36
C GLY A 32 10.52 -11.68 -2.00
N ARG A 33 11.81 -11.40 -1.79
CA ARG A 33 12.32 -10.60 -0.68
C ARG A 33 12.84 -9.27 -1.21
N LEU A 34 12.34 -8.17 -0.67
CA LEU A 34 12.79 -6.83 -1.03
C LEU A 34 12.75 -5.86 0.15
N ALA A 35 13.59 -4.84 0.08
CA ALA A 35 13.53 -3.66 0.94
C ALA A 35 13.44 -2.41 0.08
N MET A 36 12.47 -1.55 0.36
CA MET A 36 12.30 -0.25 -0.28
C MET A 36 12.90 0.80 0.63
N ILE A 37 14.04 1.36 0.24
CA ILE A 37 14.73 2.40 1.01
C ILE A 37 14.32 3.77 0.46
N PRO A 38 13.52 4.56 1.18
CA PRO A 38 13.08 5.87 0.71
C PRO A 38 14.23 6.88 0.80
N PHE A 39 14.30 7.81 -0.15
CA PHE A 39 15.22 8.94 -0.09
C PHE A 39 14.69 10.11 0.74
N SER A 40 13.42 10.07 1.12
CA SER A 40 12.77 11.08 1.94
C SER A 40 12.25 10.50 3.26
N ASP A 41 12.08 11.38 4.24
CA ASP A 41 11.48 11.01 5.53
C ASP A 41 9.97 10.81 5.36
N LEU A 42 9.54 9.55 5.34
CA LEU A 42 8.13 9.17 5.18
C LEU A 42 7.22 9.76 6.26
N ARG A 43 7.74 10.09 7.45
CA ARG A 43 6.95 10.70 8.53
C ARG A 43 6.35 12.04 8.11
N LYS A 44 7.00 12.77 7.20
CA LYS A 44 6.55 14.08 6.71
C LYS A 44 5.29 13.99 5.82
N LEU A 45 4.93 12.80 5.36
CA LEU A 45 3.72 12.58 4.56
C LEU A 45 2.46 12.54 5.42
N PHE A 46 2.59 12.22 6.71
CA PHE A 46 1.46 12.00 7.60
C PHE A 46 1.26 13.18 8.57
N PRO A 47 0.00 13.52 8.93
CA PRO A 47 -1.25 12.92 8.45
C PRO A 47 -1.52 13.28 6.98
N LEU A 48 -2.07 12.33 6.23
CA LEU A 48 -2.49 12.54 4.85
C LEU A 48 -3.63 13.56 4.78
N LYS A 49 -3.62 14.42 3.76
CA LYS A 49 -4.62 15.46 3.55
C LYS A 49 -5.29 15.28 2.20
N ALA A 50 -6.63 15.31 2.17
CA ALA A 50 -7.40 15.23 0.94
C ALA A 50 -6.98 16.33 -0.06
N GLY A 51 -6.98 15.98 -1.34
CA GLY A 51 -6.50 16.82 -2.44
C GLY A 51 -4.97 16.91 -2.57
N THR A 52 -4.21 16.26 -1.68
CA THR A 52 -2.73 16.33 -1.72
C THR A 52 -2.17 15.25 -2.64
N LYS A 53 -1.16 15.63 -3.42
CA LYS A 53 -0.29 14.73 -4.16
C LYS A 53 1.08 14.69 -3.52
N SER A 54 1.64 13.50 -3.34
CA SER A 54 3.00 13.31 -2.84
C SER A 54 3.72 12.26 -3.68
N THR A 55 5.00 12.49 -3.91
CA THR A 55 5.86 11.58 -4.67
C THR A 55 7.00 11.15 -3.78
N ILE A 56 7.24 9.85 -3.74
CA ILE A 56 8.29 9.24 -2.94
C ILE A 56 9.19 8.47 -3.89
N GLU A 57 10.49 8.69 -3.73
CA GLU A 57 11.52 7.98 -4.47
C GLU A 57 12.20 6.98 -3.56
N PHE A 58 12.44 5.78 -4.10
CA PHE A 58 13.06 4.69 -3.38
C PHE A 58 14.14 4.02 -4.21
N VAL A 59 15.10 3.42 -3.54
CA VAL A 59 15.88 2.33 -4.09
C VAL A 59 15.32 0.99 -3.59
N GLU A 60 15.09 0.05 -4.51
CA GLU A 60 14.70 -1.32 -4.16
C GLU A 60 15.95 -2.18 -4.03
N LEU A 61 16.15 -2.77 -2.87
CA LEU A 61 17.19 -3.75 -2.62
C LEU A 61 16.58 -5.14 -2.59
N SER A 62 17.22 -6.09 -3.28
CA SER A 62 16.88 -7.51 -3.21
C SER A 62 18.16 -8.34 -3.17
N PRO A 63 18.17 -9.52 -2.50
CA PRO A 63 19.38 -10.33 -2.40
C PRO A 63 19.96 -10.76 -3.76
N ALA A 64 19.10 -10.94 -4.77
CA ALA A 64 19.47 -11.51 -6.06
C ALA A 64 19.81 -10.46 -7.14
N LYS A 65 19.53 -9.17 -6.91
CA LYS A 65 19.67 -8.12 -7.94
C LYS A 65 20.18 -6.82 -7.34
N GLN A 66 21.22 -6.27 -7.97
CA GLN A 66 21.64 -4.90 -7.68
C GLN A 66 20.58 -3.90 -8.16
N PRO A 67 20.33 -2.83 -7.40
CA PRO A 67 19.45 -1.75 -7.84
C PRO A 67 20.01 -1.09 -9.09
N LYS A 68 19.20 -1.00 -10.15
CA LYS A 68 19.60 -0.36 -11.41
C LYS A 68 19.10 1.07 -11.56
N ALA A 69 18.02 1.42 -10.88
CA ALA A 69 17.41 2.74 -10.93
C ALA A 69 16.46 2.96 -9.74
N THR A 70 16.12 4.22 -9.51
CA THR A 70 15.11 4.65 -8.53
C THR A 70 13.72 4.23 -8.98
N LYS A 71 12.88 3.79 -8.03
CA LYS A 71 11.44 3.58 -8.23
C LYS A 71 10.67 4.73 -7.60
N THR A 72 9.46 4.97 -8.10
CA THR A 72 8.62 6.07 -7.62
C THR A 72 7.26 5.55 -7.17
N LEU A 73 6.82 5.95 -5.97
CA LEU A 73 5.43 5.84 -5.53
C LEU A 73 4.82 7.23 -5.51
N THR A 74 3.76 7.42 -6.30
CA THR A 74 2.93 8.61 -6.20
C THR A 74 1.68 8.28 -5.40
N LEU A 75 1.38 9.11 -4.41
CA LEU A 75 0.15 9.07 -3.62
C LEU A 75 -0.70 10.29 -4.00
N VAL A 76 -1.95 10.07 -4.38
CA VAL A 76 -2.95 11.12 -4.56
C VAL A 76 -4.10 10.84 -3.61
N VAL A 77 -4.32 11.72 -2.64
CA VAL A 77 -5.42 11.57 -1.69
C VAL A 77 -6.67 12.19 -2.31
N GLU A 78 -7.54 11.38 -2.90
CA GLU A 78 -8.67 11.85 -3.70
C GLU A 78 -9.78 12.44 -2.83
N GLY A 79 -10.03 11.84 -1.66
CA GLY A 79 -11.10 12.30 -0.78
C GLY A 79 -11.29 11.45 0.46
N LYS A 80 -12.37 11.73 1.17
CA LYS A 80 -12.86 10.94 2.32
C LYS A 80 -14.08 10.15 1.89
N GLU A 81 -14.20 8.94 2.40
CA GLU A 81 -15.36 8.08 2.21
C GLU A 81 -15.59 7.21 3.45
N THR A 82 -16.68 6.45 3.45
CA THR A 82 -17.00 5.48 4.50
C THR A 82 -16.85 4.07 3.95
N PHE A 83 -16.05 3.25 4.62
CA PHE A 83 -15.90 1.83 4.29
C PHE A 83 -16.45 0.96 5.42
N SER A 84 -17.20 -0.09 5.05
CA SER A 84 -17.75 -1.04 6.01
C SER A 84 -16.86 -2.28 6.06
N LEU A 85 -16.48 -2.69 7.27
CA LEU A 85 -15.75 -3.94 7.53
C LEU A 85 -16.49 -4.68 8.64
N GLY A 86 -17.06 -5.83 8.30
CA GLY A 86 -18.04 -6.51 9.16
C GLY A 86 -19.21 -5.59 9.50
N GLY A 87 -19.56 -5.51 10.78
CA GLY A 87 -20.61 -4.61 11.29
C GLY A 87 -20.17 -3.17 11.56
N CYS A 88 -18.89 -2.84 11.33
CA CYS A 88 -18.31 -1.54 11.68
C CYS A 88 -18.16 -0.65 10.43
N LYS A 89 -18.31 0.66 10.61
CA LYS A 89 -18.07 1.69 9.59
C LYS A 89 -16.86 2.52 9.95
N TYR A 90 -15.97 2.72 8.99
CA TYR A 90 -14.72 3.44 9.15
C TYR A 90 -14.66 4.62 8.20
N ASN A 91 -14.18 5.77 8.68
CA ASN A 91 -13.80 6.88 7.83
C ASN A 91 -12.44 6.55 7.20
N VAL A 92 -12.41 6.48 5.87
CA VAL A 92 -11.19 6.19 5.13
C VAL A 92 -10.87 7.30 4.14
N LEU A 93 -9.59 7.44 3.82
CA LEU A 93 -9.10 8.24 2.72
C LEU A 93 -8.95 7.33 1.50
N ALA A 94 -9.53 7.71 0.37
CA ALA A 94 -9.21 7.09 -0.91
C ALA A 94 -7.85 7.63 -1.37
N VAL A 95 -6.83 6.78 -1.33
CA VAL A 95 -5.46 7.15 -1.70
C VAL A 95 -5.07 6.38 -2.95
N LYS A 96 -5.06 7.05 -4.10
CA LYS A 96 -4.58 6.48 -5.35
C LYS A 96 -3.07 6.36 -5.32
N GLU A 97 -2.60 5.13 -5.45
CA GLU A 97 -1.21 4.75 -5.51
C GLU A 97 -0.82 4.47 -6.96
N THR A 98 0.27 5.06 -7.41
CA THR A 98 0.87 4.75 -8.72
C THR A 98 2.33 4.43 -8.52
N PHE A 99 2.70 3.19 -8.80
CA PHE A 99 4.05 2.71 -8.64
C PHE A 99 4.74 2.60 -10.00
N LYS A 100 5.93 3.19 -10.13
CA LYS A 100 6.69 3.25 -11.38
C LYS A 100 8.10 2.72 -11.22
N ASN A 101 8.60 2.11 -12.29
CA ASN A 101 10.01 1.73 -12.39
C ASN A 101 10.90 2.93 -12.77
N GLY A 102 12.21 2.72 -12.82
CA GLY A 102 13.16 3.78 -13.17
C GLY A 102 13.13 4.24 -14.63
N ALA A 103 12.42 3.53 -15.52
CA ALA A 103 12.13 3.99 -16.88
C ALA A 103 10.86 4.86 -16.94
N GLY A 104 10.15 5.02 -15.82
CA GLY A 104 8.89 5.78 -15.74
C GLY A 104 7.65 4.98 -16.13
N GLU A 105 7.80 3.69 -16.42
CA GLU A 105 6.70 2.78 -16.73
C GLU A 105 5.91 2.47 -15.46
N THR A 106 4.58 2.48 -15.57
CA THR A 106 3.69 2.10 -14.48
C THR A 106 3.76 0.59 -14.25
N LEU A 107 4.22 0.19 -13.08
CA LEU A 107 4.26 -1.20 -12.63
C LEU A 107 2.93 -1.61 -12.00
N ASP A 108 2.30 -0.71 -11.27
CA ASP A 108 1.05 -0.97 -10.57
C ASP A 108 0.26 0.34 -10.35
N THR A 109 -1.05 0.23 -10.27
CA THR A 109 -1.96 1.32 -9.89
C THR A 109 -3.17 0.74 -9.16
N CYS A 110 -3.43 1.24 -7.96
CA CYS A 110 -4.59 0.88 -7.17
C CYS A 110 -4.99 2.06 -6.27
N THR A 111 -6.19 2.01 -5.70
CA THR A 111 -6.60 2.96 -4.66
C THR A 111 -6.72 2.25 -3.33
N ALA A 112 -5.87 2.63 -2.38
CA ALA A 112 -5.94 2.15 -1.01
C ALA A 112 -7.03 2.90 -0.24
N LEU A 113 -7.92 2.16 0.42
CA LEU A 113 -8.91 2.70 1.35
C LEU A 113 -8.28 2.79 2.74
N TYR A 114 -7.58 3.88 2.99
CA TYR A 114 -6.73 4.06 4.16
C TYR A 114 -7.51 4.63 5.36
N ALA A 115 -7.59 3.89 6.47
CA ALA A 115 -8.18 4.37 7.72
C ALA A 115 -7.11 5.07 8.58
N PRO A 116 -7.13 6.41 8.73
CA PRO A 116 -6.08 7.11 9.48
C PRO A 116 -6.06 6.75 10.96
N ASP A 117 -7.24 6.51 11.55
CA ASP A 117 -7.40 6.19 12.98
C ASP A 117 -6.81 4.82 13.33
N LEU A 118 -6.81 3.90 12.37
CA LEU A 118 -6.22 2.57 12.51
C LEU A 118 -4.78 2.49 11.99
N GLN A 119 -4.33 3.53 11.29
CA GLN A 119 -3.09 3.53 10.51
C GLN A 119 -2.96 2.27 9.64
N ALA A 120 -4.02 1.93 8.91
CA ALA A 120 -4.10 0.73 8.08
C ALA A 120 -5.00 0.93 6.87
N SER A 121 -4.60 0.38 5.72
CA SER A 121 -5.50 0.23 4.58
C SER A 121 -6.47 -0.92 4.80
N LEU A 122 -7.78 -0.66 4.67
CA LEU A 122 -8.84 -1.65 4.89
C LEU A 122 -9.26 -2.39 3.63
N ALA A 123 -9.00 -1.79 2.47
CA ALA A 123 -9.19 -2.41 1.18
C ALA A 123 -8.31 -1.76 0.12
N ARG A 124 -8.24 -2.39 -1.05
CA ARG A 124 -7.68 -1.81 -2.27
C ARG A 124 -8.68 -1.95 -3.40
N ARG A 125 -8.85 -0.88 -4.17
CA ARG A 125 -9.59 -0.87 -5.43
C ARG A 125 -8.63 -1.00 -6.61
N TYR A 126 -8.99 -1.81 -7.58
CA TYR A 126 -8.23 -2.03 -8.80
C TYR A 126 -9.10 -1.74 -10.01
N ASP A 127 -8.45 -1.40 -11.13
CA ASP A 127 -9.09 -1.19 -12.43
C ASP A 127 -10.27 -0.20 -12.41
N GLU A 128 -10.17 0.81 -11.54
CA GLU A 128 -11.23 1.79 -11.31
C GLU A 128 -11.64 2.53 -12.58
N GLY A 129 -12.95 2.67 -12.79
CA GLY A 129 -13.54 3.28 -13.98
C GLY A 129 -13.58 2.36 -15.21
N THR A 130 -13.24 1.08 -15.06
CA THR A 130 -13.36 0.07 -16.11
C THR A 130 -14.44 -0.97 -15.78
N SER A 131 -14.77 -1.84 -16.73
CA SER A 131 -15.68 -2.97 -16.48
C SER A 131 -15.09 -4.07 -15.59
N ALA A 132 -13.80 -4.01 -15.27
CA ALA A 132 -13.09 -4.97 -14.41
C ALA A 132 -12.85 -4.43 -12.99
N GLU A 133 -13.43 -3.29 -12.63
CA GLU A 133 -13.26 -2.68 -11.31
C GLU A 133 -13.57 -3.69 -10.19
N SER A 134 -12.67 -3.79 -9.22
CA SER A 134 -12.80 -4.70 -8.08
C SER A 134 -12.32 -4.05 -6.79
N VAL A 135 -12.94 -4.44 -5.67
CA VAL A 135 -12.57 -3.98 -4.33
C VAL A 135 -12.20 -5.18 -3.48
N ASN A 136 -10.92 -5.30 -3.14
CA ASN A 136 -10.40 -6.36 -2.29
C ASN A 136 -10.18 -5.81 -0.89
N GLY A 137 -11.10 -6.13 0.03
CA GLY A 137 -11.09 -5.68 1.41
C GLY A 137 -10.82 -6.79 2.42
N TYR A 138 -10.37 -6.41 3.61
CA TYR A 138 -10.35 -7.32 4.75
C TYR A 138 -11.76 -7.58 5.26
N GLU A 139 -11.99 -8.78 5.77
CA GLU A 139 -13.30 -9.19 6.29
C GLU A 139 -13.44 -8.90 7.79
N THR A 140 -12.35 -9.02 8.56
CA THR A 140 -12.37 -8.89 10.02
C THR A 140 -11.12 -8.18 10.54
N ILE A 141 -11.30 -7.43 11.63
CA ILE A 141 -10.21 -6.89 12.45
C ILE A 141 -10.26 -7.63 13.78
N LYS A 142 -9.13 -8.21 14.19
CA LYS A 142 -9.01 -8.95 15.45
C LYS A 142 -7.91 -8.31 16.31
N PRO A 143 -8.05 -8.32 17.64
CA PRO A 143 -6.94 -7.98 18.53
C PRO A 143 -5.73 -8.87 18.23
N LEU A 144 -4.53 -8.33 18.42
CA LEU A 144 -3.33 -9.16 18.46
C LEU A 144 -3.47 -10.12 19.65
N ALA A 145 -3.24 -11.41 19.42
CA ALA A 145 -3.08 -12.35 20.52
C ALA A 145 -1.79 -11.94 21.28
N GLU A 146 -1.89 -11.84 22.61
CA GLU A 146 -0.74 -11.62 23.49
C GLU A 146 0.30 -12.76 23.36
#